data_AF-A0A9D1PYP8-F1
#
_entry.id   AF-A0A9D1PYP8-F1
#
_cell.length_a   1.000
_cell.length_b   1.000
_cell.length_c   1.000
_cell.angle_alpha   90.00
_cell.angle_beta   90.00
_cell.angle_gamma   90.00
#
_symmetry.space_group_name_H-M   'P 1'
#
loop_
_entity.id
_entity.type
_entity.pdbx_description
1 polymer ?
#
loop_
_entity_poly.entity_id
_entity_poly.type
_entity_poly.pdbx_seq_one_letter_code
_entity_poly.pdbx_strand_id
1 'polypeptide(L)'
;MRRTYLSTALLCLVLSVCWMPGSAPAASGQAAAQAKSETVYAGQSAFTEDELLRFIKDLPSFRSWLHTSGEQAHPTMKGTKADFYLSPAARSWLEMRSWDPQRFCVIMGRSAAALVLETEGPESKKLYKDMPAVSESERALVLKHMGELLKAGNDIPQKK
;
A
#
# COMPACT_ATOMS: atom_id res chain seq x y z
N MET A 1 67.41 21.00 12.42
CA MET A 1 67.41 19.65 11.81
C MET A 1 67.39 19.79 10.29
N ARG A 2 68.16 18.95 9.60
CA ARG A 2 68.64 19.12 8.22
C ARG A 2 67.60 18.64 7.19
N ARG A 3 67.57 19.36 6.06
CA ARG A 3 67.24 18.94 4.67
C ARG A 3 67.82 17.53 4.40
N THR A 4 67.32 16.61 3.56
CA THR A 4 66.86 16.64 2.14
C THR A 4 66.58 15.15 1.82
N TYR A 5 65.42 14.75 1.29
CA TYR A 5 65.13 14.37 -0.11
C TYR A 5 65.75 13.05 -0.68
N LEU A 6 64.93 12.41 -1.54
CA LEU A 6 65.21 11.37 -2.56
C LEU A 6 65.26 9.88 -2.13
N SER A 7 64.22 9.11 -2.46
CA SER A 7 64.25 8.30 -3.69
C SER A 7 62.88 7.67 -3.99
N THR A 8 62.18 8.07 -5.06
CA THR A 8 62.23 7.48 -6.42
C THR A 8 61.94 5.99 -6.49
N ALA A 9 60.69 5.67 -6.81
CA ALA A 9 60.27 4.55 -7.65
C ALA A 9 58.76 4.75 -7.90
N LEU A 10 58.19 4.63 -9.09
CA LEU A 10 58.72 4.35 -10.40
C LEU A 10 57.50 4.46 -11.34
N LEU A 11 57.71 5.08 -12.51
CA LEU A 11 57.01 4.86 -13.78
C LEU A 11 55.46 5.05 -13.82
N CYS A 12 55.01 6.08 -14.53
CA CYS A 12 54.51 6.02 -15.93
C CYS A 12 53.01 5.72 -15.97
N LEU A 13 52.17 6.30 -16.83
CA LEU A 13 52.37 6.61 -18.24
C LEU A 13 51.19 7.54 -18.62
N VAL A 14 51.52 8.75 -19.11
CA VAL A 14 50.90 9.58 -20.18
C VAL A 14 49.38 9.77 -20.37
N LEU A 15 49.10 10.94 -20.98
CA LEU A 15 47.90 11.41 -21.71
C LEU A 15 46.81 12.04 -20.83
N SER A 16 46.79 13.36 -20.60
CA SER A 16 46.66 14.50 -21.53
C SER A 16 45.30 14.59 -22.24
N VAL A 17 44.49 15.50 -21.69
CA VAL A 17 43.48 16.38 -22.31
C VAL A 17 42.17 15.77 -22.82
N CYS A 18 41.09 16.06 -22.09
CA CYS A 18 39.87 16.69 -22.64
C CYS A 18 39.02 17.32 -21.50
N TRP A 19 38.94 18.65 -21.51
CA TRP A 19 37.73 19.47 -21.29
C TRP A 19 36.83 19.27 -20.03
N MET A 20 36.74 20.31 -19.18
CA MET A 20 35.59 20.63 -18.28
C MET A 20 34.53 21.46 -19.05
N PRO A 21 33.29 21.75 -18.57
CA PRO A 21 32.57 21.31 -17.37
C PRO A 21 31.14 20.81 -17.69
N GLY A 22 30.48 20.15 -16.73
CA GLY A 22 29.05 19.82 -16.85
C GLY A 22 28.44 19.32 -15.55
N SER A 23 27.91 20.24 -14.75
CA SER A 23 27.08 19.95 -13.58
C SER A 23 25.82 19.19 -14.01
N ALA A 24 25.53 18.05 -13.39
CA ALA A 24 24.20 17.46 -13.38
C ALA A 24 23.93 16.80 -12.02
N PRO A 25 22.78 17.08 -11.37
CA PRO A 25 22.47 16.55 -10.06
C PRO A 25 22.11 15.07 -10.12
N ALA A 26 22.34 14.40 -9.00
CA ALA A 26 21.82 13.08 -8.69
C ALA A 26 20.30 13.03 -8.86
N ALA A 27 19.82 12.07 -9.65
CA ALA A 27 18.48 11.55 -9.54
C ALA A 27 18.54 10.06 -9.87
N SER A 28 18.48 9.26 -8.80
CA SER A 28 18.26 7.82 -8.80
C SER A 28 17.01 7.49 -9.61
N GLY A 29 17.20 7.17 -10.89
CA GLY A 29 16.16 6.79 -11.84
C GLY A 29 16.16 5.29 -12.13
N GLN A 30 16.39 4.46 -11.12
CA GLN A 30 16.13 3.02 -11.13
C GLN A 30 15.47 2.72 -9.78
N ALA A 31 14.25 2.21 -9.64
CA ALA A 31 13.41 1.49 -10.57
C ALA A 31 11.93 1.77 -10.26
N ALA A 32 11.21 2.37 -11.21
CA ALA A 32 9.80 2.03 -11.36
C ALA A 32 9.79 0.69 -12.10
N ALA A 33 10.11 -0.39 -11.39
CA ALA A 33 9.93 -1.73 -11.90
C ALA A 33 8.43 -1.88 -12.20
N GLN A 34 8.17 -1.98 -13.50
CA GLN A 34 6.90 -2.18 -14.15
C GLN A 34 6.11 -3.28 -13.42
N ALA A 35 5.20 -2.88 -12.53
CA ALA A 35 4.29 -3.81 -11.90
C ALA A 35 3.37 -4.35 -12.99
N LYS A 36 3.53 -5.65 -13.29
CA LYS A 36 2.57 -6.42 -14.08
C LYS A 36 1.15 -6.04 -13.64
N SER A 37 0.25 -6.00 -14.61
CA SER A 37 -1.14 -5.51 -14.54
C SER A 37 -2.05 -6.30 -13.59
N GLU A 38 -1.61 -6.56 -12.37
CA GLU A 38 -2.29 -7.33 -11.34
C GLU A 38 -2.97 -6.35 -10.39
N THR A 39 -4.16 -6.72 -9.91
CA THR A 39 -4.95 -5.90 -8.97
C THR A 39 -4.44 -6.13 -7.55
N VAL A 40 -4.84 -5.29 -6.59
CA VAL A 40 -4.48 -5.49 -5.18
C VAL A 40 -4.87 -6.88 -4.65
N TYR A 41 -5.87 -7.53 -5.24
CA TYR A 41 -6.39 -8.84 -4.84
C TYR A 41 -5.70 -10.04 -5.52
N ALA A 42 -4.90 -9.81 -6.56
CA ALA A 42 -4.25 -10.88 -7.30
C ALA A 42 -3.20 -11.60 -6.44
N GLY A 43 -3.25 -12.94 -6.41
CA GLY A 43 -2.31 -13.76 -5.65
C GLY A 43 -2.46 -13.68 -4.12
N GLN A 44 -3.47 -12.98 -3.60
CA GLN A 44 -3.66 -12.77 -2.17
C GLN A 44 -4.38 -13.95 -1.54
N SER A 45 -3.76 -14.53 -0.50
CA SER A 45 -4.36 -15.55 0.35
C SER A 45 -5.60 -15.01 1.10
N ALA A 46 -6.43 -15.91 1.63
CA ALA A 46 -7.47 -15.54 2.59
C ALA A 46 -6.84 -14.84 3.81
N PHE A 47 -7.52 -13.85 4.37
CA PHE A 47 -7.07 -13.22 5.61
C PHE A 47 -7.37 -14.08 6.83
N THR A 48 -6.53 -13.94 7.85
CA THR A 48 -6.69 -14.61 9.14
C THR A 48 -7.55 -13.80 10.09
N GLU A 49 -7.99 -14.43 11.17
CA GLU A 49 -8.73 -13.74 12.24
C GLU A 49 -7.90 -12.62 12.89
N ASP A 50 -6.61 -12.87 13.15
CA ASP A 50 -5.71 -11.87 13.73
C ASP A 50 -5.54 -10.65 12.82
N GLU A 51 -5.45 -10.87 11.50
CA GLU A 51 -5.38 -9.79 10.52
C GLU A 51 -6.66 -8.95 10.51
N LEU A 52 -7.83 -9.61 10.57
CA LEU A 52 -9.13 -8.94 10.63
C LEU A 52 -9.27 -8.12 11.92
N LEU A 53 -8.91 -8.68 13.08
CA LEU A 53 -9.01 -7.98 14.37
C LEU A 53 -8.05 -6.79 14.43
N ARG A 54 -6.82 -6.94 13.92
CA ARG A 54 -5.89 -5.81 13.80
C ARG A 54 -6.45 -4.73 12.87
N PHE A 55 -7.05 -5.12 11.74
CA PHE A 55 -7.70 -4.20 10.82
C PHE A 55 -8.84 -3.42 11.49
N ILE A 56 -9.74 -4.11 12.20
CA ILE A 56 -10.86 -3.50 12.95
C ILE A 56 -10.34 -2.48 13.96
N LYS A 57 -9.25 -2.78 14.67
CA LYS A 57 -8.63 -1.87 15.63
C LYS A 57 -8.09 -0.59 14.98
N ASP A 58 -7.41 -0.71 13.84
CA ASP A 58 -6.69 0.41 13.22
C ASP A 58 -7.56 1.23 12.23
N LEU A 59 -8.66 0.65 11.74
CA LEU A 59 -9.57 1.26 10.77
C LEU A 59 -10.11 2.65 11.19
N PRO A 60 -10.59 2.88 12.43
CA PRO A 60 -11.11 4.18 12.84
C PRO A 60 -10.04 5.28 12.75
N SER A 61 -8.82 4.96 13.18
CA SER A 61 -7.68 5.90 13.12
C SER A 61 -7.30 6.22 11.68
N PHE A 62 -7.31 5.22 10.80
CA PHE A 62 -7.03 5.42 9.38
C PHE A 62 -8.08 6.33 8.71
N ARG A 63 -9.37 6.07 8.96
CA ARG A 63 -10.48 6.87 8.42
C ARG A 63 -10.46 8.30 8.94
N SER A 64 -10.22 8.47 10.24
CA SER A 64 -10.08 9.79 10.85
C SER A 64 -8.94 10.56 10.21
N TRP A 65 -7.77 9.92 10.04
CA TRP A 65 -6.63 10.54 9.39
C TRP A 65 -6.94 10.94 7.95
N LEU A 66 -7.48 10.03 7.12
CA LEU A 66 -7.88 10.32 5.73
C LEU A 66 -8.78 11.56 5.62
N HIS A 67 -9.78 11.65 6.49
CA HIS A 67 -10.69 12.79 6.52
C HIS A 67 -10.00 14.10 6.93
N THR A 68 -9.09 14.05 7.91
CA THR A 68 -8.36 15.25 8.37
C THR A 68 -7.27 15.73 7.41
N SER A 69 -6.63 14.80 6.69
CA SER A 69 -5.57 15.11 5.73
C SER A 69 -6.10 15.45 4.33
N GLY A 70 -7.35 15.08 4.02
CA GLY A 70 -7.91 15.22 2.67
C GLY A 70 -7.37 14.20 1.67
N GLU A 71 -6.79 13.11 2.17
CA GLU A 71 -6.19 12.05 1.36
C GLU A 71 -7.24 11.06 0.86
N GLN A 72 -6.94 10.37 -0.24
CA GLN A 72 -7.89 9.51 -0.94
C GLN A 72 -7.55 8.03 -0.80
N ALA A 73 -8.58 7.26 -0.45
CA ALA A 73 -8.58 5.80 -0.44
C ALA A 73 -9.96 5.31 -0.88
N HIS A 74 -10.08 4.58 -1.99
CA HIS A 74 -11.37 4.13 -2.51
C HIS A 74 -11.26 2.89 -3.41
N PRO A 75 -12.32 2.08 -3.50
CA PRO A 75 -12.43 1.01 -4.50
C PRO A 75 -12.31 1.55 -5.92
N THR A 76 -11.65 0.81 -6.80
CA THR A 76 -11.51 1.14 -8.23
C THR A 76 -11.64 -0.11 -9.08
N MET A 77 -11.55 0.04 -10.41
CA MET A 77 -11.44 -1.08 -11.33
C MET A 77 -10.15 -0.97 -12.14
N LYS A 78 -9.50 -2.10 -12.35
CA LYS A 78 -8.39 -2.26 -13.29
C LYS A 78 -8.83 -3.20 -14.41
N GLY A 79 -9.29 -2.60 -15.52
CA GLY A 79 -10.02 -3.34 -16.55
C GLY A 79 -11.39 -3.79 -16.03
N THR A 80 -11.63 -5.10 -16.05
CA THR A 80 -12.88 -5.71 -15.54
C THR A 80 -12.74 -6.29 -14.13
N LYS A 81 -11.61 -6.07 -13.47
CA LYS A 81 -11.33 -6.63 -12.15
C LYS A 81 -11.37 -5.53 -11.09
N ALA A 82 -11.96 -5.86 -9.93
CA ALA A 82 -11.90 -5.06 -8.72
C ALA A 82 -10.46 -4.70 -8.37
N ASP A 83 -10.24 -3.46 -7.95
CA ASP A 83 -8.97 -2.94 -7.47
C ASP A 83 -9.20 -1.94 -6.32
N PHE A 84 -8.14 -1.38 -5.76
CA PHE A 84 -8.25 -0.38 -4.71
C PHE A 84 -7.18 0.70 -4.86
N TYR A 85 -7.61 1.95 -4.86
CA TYR A 85 -6.70 3.10 -4.90
C TYR A 85 -6.34 3.54 -3.48
N LEU A 86 -5.04 3.74 -3.24
CA LEU A 86 -4.48 4.44 -2.08
C LEU A 86 -3.56 5.55 -2.59
N SER A 87 -3.73 6.77 -2.07
CA SER A 87 -2.77 7.84 -2.30
C SER A 87 -1.38 7.47 -1.72
N PRO A 88 -0.28 8.04 -2.24
CA PRO A 88 1.06 7.77 -1.70
C PRO A 88 1.16 8.04 -0.20
N ALA A 89 0.55 9.12 0.29
CA ALA A 89 0.54 9.45 1.72
C ALA A 89 -0.23 8.40 2.55
N ALA A 90 -1.35 7.89 2.04
CA ALA A 90 -2.10 6.83 2.71
C ALA A 90 -1.29 5.53 2.83
N ARG A 91 -0.49 5.20 1.80
CA ARG A 91 0.44 4.06 1.86
C ARG A 91 1.50 4.28 2.94
N SER A 92 2.15 5.45 2.96
CA SER A 92 3.15 5.78 3.99
C SER A 92 2.57 5.75 5.40
N TRP A 93 1.33 6.18 5.58
CA TRP A 93 0.66 6.13 6.89
C TRP A 93 0.49 4.70 7.41
N LEU A 94 0.16 3.77 6.52
CA LEU A 94 0.01 2.35 6.82
C LEU A 94 1.38 1.71 7.12
N GLU A 95 2.38 1.97 6.29
CA GLU A 95 3.75 1.45 6.46
C GLU A 95 4.35 1.87 7.80
N MET A 96 4.17 3.13 8.22
CA MET A 96 4.62 3.64 9.52
C MET A 96 3.97 2.90 10.70
N ARG A 97 2.83 2.24 10.49
CA ARG A 97 2.13 1.40 11.48
C ARG A 97 2.36 -0.09 11.25
N SER A 98 3.39 -0.43 10.48
CA SER A 98 3.77 -1.80 10.16
C SER A 98 2.66 -2.58 9.45
N TRP A 99 1.83 -1.90 8.66
CA TRP A 99 0.91 -2.54 7.73
C TRP A 99 1.57 -2.67 6.36
N ASP A 100 1.33 -3.80 5.71
CA ASP A 100 1.46 -3.88 4.25
C ASP A 100 0.24 -3.17 3.62
N PRO A 101 0.44 -2.10 2.82
CA PRO A 101 -0.68 -1.33 2.27
C PRO A 101 -1.61 -2.18 1.38
N GLN A 102 -1.04 -3.11 0.60
CA GLN A 102 -1.84 -3.98 -0.26
C GLN A 102 -2.71 -4.91 0.57
N ARG A 103 -2.15 -5.54 1.62
CA ARG A 103 -2.89 -6.42 2.53
C ARG A 103 -4.02 -5.69 3.25
N PHE A 104 -3.79 -4.46 3.69
CA PHE A 104 -4.82 -3.63 4.32
C PHE A 104 -6.01 -3.40 3.38
N CYS A 105 -5.74 -3.08 2.10
CA CYS A 105 -6.78 -2.95 1.06
C CYS A 105 -7.54 -4.26 0.81
N VAL A 106 -6.84 -5.40 0.80
CA VAL A 106 -7.47 -6.71 0.62
C VAL A 106 -8.48 -6.99 1.72
N ILE A 107 -8.09 -6.80 2.98
CA ILE A 107 -8.96 -7.02 4.14
C ILE A 107 -10.14 -6.05 4.08
N MET A 108 -9.91 -4.77 3.80
CA MET A 108 -10.97 -3.77 3.67
C MET A 108 -11.98 -4.15 2.59
N GLY A 109 -11.50 -4.41 1.37
CA GLY A 109 -12.36 -4.69 0.22
C GLY A 109 -13.13 -6.00 0.36
N ARG A 110 -12.46 -7.08 0.80
CA ARG A 110 -13.11 -8.39 0.99
C ARG A 110 -14.07 -8.40 2.18
N SER A 111 -13.77 -7.66 3.25
CA SER A 111 -14.69 -7.53 4.39
C SER A 111 -15.95 -6.75 4.00
N ALA A 112 -15.79 -5.64 3.27
CA ALA A 112 -16.93 -4.88 2.75
C ALA A 112 -17.80 -5.73 1.80
N ALA A 113 -17.16 -6.46 0.88
CA ALA A 113 -17.84 -7.39 -0.02
C ALA A 113 -18.59 -8.51 0.75
N ALA A 114 -17.97 -9.07 1.79
CA ALA A 114 -18.61 -10.09 2.63
C ALA A 114 -19.88 -9.56 3.31
N LEU A 115 -19.83 -8.34 3.84
CA LEU A 115 -20.98 -7.69 4.46
C LEU A 115 -22.11 -7.49 3.44
N VAL A 116 -21.80 -6.96 2.25
CA VAL A 116 -22.81 -6.75 1.19
C VAL A 116 -23.47 -8.07 0.79
N LEU A 117 -22.67 -9.13 0.59
CA LEU A 117 -23.19 -10.46 0.23
C LEU A 117 -24.10 -11.04 1.32
N GLU A 118 -23.85 -10.73 2.58
CA GLU A 118 -24.70 -11.17 3.68
C GLU A 118 -25.99 -10.36 3.75
N THR A 119 -25.90 -9.03 3.67
CA THR A 119 -27.05 -8.15 3.90
C THR A 119 -28.02 -8.11 2.71
N GLU A 120 -27.49 -8.23 1.50
CA GLU A 120 -28.26 -8.07 0.26
C GLU A 120 -28.37 -9.36 -0.56
N GLY A 121 -27.58 -10.37 -0.21
CA GLY A 121 -27.56 -11.66 -0.89
C GLY A 121 -26.59 -11.73 -2.08
N PRO A 122 -26.47 -12.92 -2.71
CA PRO A 122 -25.46 -13.17 -3.74
C PRO A 122 -25.68 -12.38 -5.04
N GLU A 123 -26.91 -11.91 -5.28
CA GLU A 123 -27.28 -11.14 -6.48
C GLU A 123 -26.62 -9.75 -6.52
N SER A 124 -26.18 -9.22 -5.37
CA SER A 124 -25.52 -7.91 -5.29
C SER A 124 -24.19 -7.84 -6.05
N LYS A 125 -23.54 -8.97 -6.35
CA LYS A 125 -22.37 -8.97 -7.25
C LYS A 125 -22.68 -8.45 -8.65
N LYS A 126 -23.93 -8.56 -9.10
CA LYS A 126 -24.37 -8.00 -10.39
C LYS A 126 -24.48 -6.48 -10.33
N LEU A 127 -24.71 -5.92 -9.14
CA LEU A 127 -24.88 -4.49 -8.89
C LEU A 127 -23.53 -3.79 -8.66
N TYR A 128 -22.58 -4.43 -7.98
CA TYR A 128 -21.27 -3.86 -7.65
C TYR A 128 -20.13 -4.59 -8.38
N LYS A 129 -19.78 -4.10 -9.57
CA LYS A 129 -18.75 -4.71 -10.45
C LYS A 129 -17.33 -4.58 -9.92
N ASP A 130 -17.10 -3.63 -9.02
CA ASP A 130 -15.84 -3.39 -8.30
C ASP A 130 -15.72 -4.22 -7.01
N MET A 131 -16.70 -5.08 -6.71
CA MET A 131 -16.65 -5.94 -5.54
C MET A 131 -15.66 -7.10 -5.74
N PRO A 132 -14.68 -7.29 -4.84
CA PRO A 132 -13.78 -8.44 -4.91
C PRO A 132 -14.49 -9.76 -4.61
N ALA A 133 -13.91 -10.85 -5.11
CA ALA A 133 -14.30 -12.19 -4.67
C ALA A 133 -13.87 -12.42 -3.21
N VAL A 134 -14.71 -13.13 -2.46
CA VAL A 134 -14.50 -13.46 -1.04
C VAL A 134 -14.68 -14.96 -0.84
N SER A 135 -13.79 -15.59 -0.10
CA SER A 135 -13.88 -17.01 0.26
C SER A 135 -14.89 -17.26 1.39
N GLU A 136 -15.31 -18.51 1.56
CA GLU A 136 -16.25 -18.89 2.63
C GLU A 136 -15.65 -18.70 4.03
N SER A 137 -14.36 -18.95 4.22
CA SER A 137 -13.67 -18.74 5.50
C SER A 137 -13.60 -17.25 5.87
N GLU A 138 -13.29 -16.38 4.90
CA GLU A 138 -13.31 -14.92 5.12
C GLU A 138 -14.72 -14.42 5.45
N ARG A 139 -15.75 -14.93 4.76
CA ARG A 139 -17.15 -14.62 5.10
C ARG A 139 -17.47 -15.04 6.54
N ALA A 140 -17.11 -16.25 6.94
CA ALA A 140 -17.35 -16.73 8.30
C ALA A 140 -16.68 -15.84 9.37
N LEU A 141 -15.44 -15.40 9.13
CA LEU A 141 -14.74 -14.49 10.03
C LEU A 141 -15.41 -13.11 10.11
N VAL A 142 -15.82 -12.55 8.98
CA VAL A 142 -16.53 -11.26 8.93
C VAL A 142 -17.85 -11.33 9.68
N LEU A 143 -18.60 -12.42 9.53
CA LEU A 143 -19.87 -12.62 10.25
C LEU A 143 -19.64 -12.78 11.76
N LYS A 144 -18.62 -13.54 12.15
CA LYS A 144 -18.22 -13.71 13.56
C LYS A 144 -17.94 -12.37 14.25
N HIS A 145 -17.29 -11.44 13.54
CA HIS A 145 -16.86 -10.13 14.07
C HIS A 145 -17.67 -8.94 13.52
N MET A 146 -18.85 -9.20 12.97
CA MET A 146 -19.62 -8.20 12.22
C MET A 146 -19.94 -6.96 13.07
N GLY A 147 -20.30 -7.15 14.34
CA GLY A 147 -20.62 -6.03 15.24
C GLY A 147 -19.44 -5.09 15.46
N GLU A 148 -18.23 -5.64 15.67
CA GLU A 148 -17.02 -4.86 15.88
C GLU A 148 -16.57 -4.16 14.59
N LEU A 149 -16.68 -4.86 13.46
CA LEU A 149 -16.36 -4.32 12.14
C LEU A 149 -17.28 -3.15 11.77
N LEU A 150 -18.59 -3.28 11.99
CA LEU A 150 -19.56 -2.21 11.73
C LEU A 150 -19.32 -1.01 12.65
N LYS A 151 -19.01 -1.25 13.92
CA LYS A 151 -18.64 -0.19 14.86
C LYS A 151 -17.40 0.56 14.38
N ALA A 152 -16.31 -0.16 14.08
CA ALA A 152 -15.07 0.43 13.58
C ALA A 152 -15.25 1.18 12.25
N GLY A 153 -16.15 0.70 11.39
CA GLY A 153 -16.50 1.37 10.13
C GLY A 153 -17.26 2.68 10.31
N ASN A 154 -18.04 2.82 11.38
CA ASN A 154 -18.87 4.00 11.66
C ASN A 154 -18.19 4.99 12.62
N ASP A 155 -17.14 4.58 13.31
CA ASP A 155 -16.35 5.42 14.22
C ASP A 155 -15.49 6.43 13.42
N ILE A 156 -16.12 7.49 12.92
CA ILE A 156 -15.45 8.74 12.52
C ILE A 156 -15.62 9.72 13.68
N PRO A 157 -14.54 10.26 14.29
CA PRO A 157 -14.66 11.33 15.26
C PRO A 157 -15.45 12.49 14.63
N GLN A 158 -16.67 12.70 15.10
CA GLN A 158 -17.48 13.85 14.71
C GLN A 158 -16.72 15.10 15.15
N LYS A 159 -16.52 16.07 14.26
CA LYS A 159 -16.03 17.40 14.65
C LYS A 159 -16.97 17.91 15.76
N LYS A 160 -16.43 18.08 16.97
CA LYS A 160 -17.06 18.89 18.01
C LYS A 160 -16.85 20.36 17.69
#